data_AF-A0A350WRB0-F1
#
_entry.id   AF-A0A350WRB0-F1
#
_cell.length_a   1.000
_cell.length_b   1.000
_cell.length_c   1.000
_cell.angle_alpha   90.00
_cell.angle_beta   90.00
_cell.angle_gamma   90.00
#
_symmetry.space_group_name_H-M   'P 1'
#
loop_
_entity.id
_entity.type
_entity.pdbx_description
1 polymer ?
#
loop_
_entity_poly.entity_id
_entity_poly.type
_entity_poly.pdbx_seq_one_letter_code
_entity_poly.pdbx_strand_id
1 'polypeptide(L)' 'MDELEDEIGDDLLIIRLNIQEQVGMELAPVYGFEFTPTFIYFDPQGNEIWRTVGEFDPQRVRDTLDP' A
#
# COMPACT_ATOMS: atom_id res chain seq x y z
N MET A 1 6.31 -6.73 7.04
CA MET A 1 5.49 -6.79 5.81
C MET A 1 5.41 -8.24 5.36
N ASP A 2 6.54 -8.94 5.24
CA ASP A 2 6.56 -10.37 4.91
C ASP A 2 5.72 -11.22 5.91
N GLU A 3 5.85 -10.99 7.22
CA GLU A 3 5.00 -11.69 8.22
C GLU A 3 3.50 -11.40 8.08
N LEU A 4 3.13 -10.22 7.59
CA LEU A 4 1.73 -9.82 7.37
C LEU A 4 1.15 -10.49 6.12
N GLU A 5 1.98 -10.65 5.09
CA GLU A 5 1.66 -11.36 3.86
C GLU A 5 1.39 -12.84 4.14
N ASP A 6 2.23 -13.47 4.98
CA ASP A 6 2.05 -14.85 5.42
C ASP A 6 0.79 -15.03 6.29
N GLU A 7 0.44 -14.03 7.11
CA GLU A 7 -0.72 -14.07 8.02
C GLU A 7 -2.05 -13.92 7.28
N ILE A 8 -2.13 -12.97 6.34
CA ILE A 8 -3.38 -12.63 5.64
C ILE A 8 -3.58 -13.50 4.39
N GLY A 9 -2.52 -14.07 3.82
CA GLY A 9 -2.61 -14.99 2.69
C GLY A 9 -3.31 -14.37 1.48
N ASP A 10 -4.31 -15.06 0.93
CA ASP A 10 -4.98 -14.70 -0.32
C ASP A 10 -5.92 -13.47 -0.21
N ASP A 11 -6.16 -12.95 1.00
CA ASP A 11 -7.06 -11.81 1.23
C ASP A 11 -6.37 -10.44 1.01
N LEU A 12 -5.05 -10.42 0.80
CA LEU A 12 -4.29 -9.18 0.59
C LEU A 12 -3.33 -9.28 -0.59
N LEU A 13 -3.50 -8.40 -1.58
CA LEU A 13 -2.56 -8.23 -2.67
C LEU A 13 -1.56 -7.12 -2.36
N ILE A 14 -0.28 -7.47 -2.19
CA ILE A 14 0.80 -6.49 -1.98
C ILE A 14 1.48 -6.16 -3.31
N ILE A 15 1.38 -4.90 -3.72
CA ILE A 15 2.06 -4.37 -4.92
C ILE A 15 3.25 -3.51 -4.48
N ARG A 16 4.47 -3.97 -4.78
CA ARG A 16 5.70 -3.20 -4.54
C ARG A 16 6.04 -2.38 -5.79
N LEU A 17 5.82 -1.07 -5.73
CA LEU A 17 6.09 -0.16 -6.82
C LEU A 17 7.44 0.53 -6.63
N ASN A 18 8.36 0.36 -7.59
CA ASN A 18 9.60 1.13 -7.63
C ASN A 18 9.36 2.48 -8.33
N ILE A 19 9.44 3.58 -7.58
CA ILE A 19 9.23 4.94 -8.11
C ILE A 19 10.31 5.39 -9.12
N GLN A 20 11.46 4.70 -9.17
CA GLN A 20 12.55 5.02 -10.09
C GLN A 20 12.40 4.34 -11.45
N GLU A 21 11.45 3.42 -11.60
CA GLU A 21 11.13 2.81 -12.89
C GLU A 21 10.06 3.61 -13.64
N GLN A 22 9.96 3.40 -14.96
CA GLN A 22 9.02 4.14 -15.81
C GLN A 22 7.59 4.12 -15.26
N VAL A 23 7.08 2.95 -14.88
CA VAL A 23 5.74 2.81 -14.28
C VAL A 23 5.59 3.63 -12.99
N GLY A 24 6.63 3.66 -12.16
CA GLY A 24 6.64 4.46 -10.94
C GLY A 24 6.64 5.96 -11.22
N MET A 25 7.41 6.41 -12.22
CA MET A 25 7.43 7.81 -12.66
C MET A 25 6.10 8.27 -13.26
N GLU A 26 5.41 7.38 -13.99
CA GLU A 26 4.08 7.67 -14.54
C GLU A 26 3.00 7.73 -13.46
N LEU A 27 3.10 6.88 -12.42
CA LEU A 27 2.14 6.84 -11.31
C LEU A 27 2.42 7.90 -10.22
N ALA A 28 3.64 8.40 -10.10
CA ALA A 28 4.02 9.44 -9.14
C ALA A 28 3.14 10.71 -9.20
N PRO A 29 2.88 11.32 -10.37
CA PRO A 29 1.97 12.47 -10.44
C PRO A 29 0.50 12.07 -10.26
N VAL A 30 0.12 10.83 -10.58
CA VAL A 30 -1.26 10.35 -10.45
C VAL A 30 -1.67 10.22 -8.97
N TYR A 31 -0.79 9.63 -8.16
CA TYR A 31 -1.04 9.42 -6.72
C TYR A 31 -0.37 10.45 -5.82
N GLY A 32 0.38 11.42 -6.39
CA GLY A 32 1.07 12.46 -5.63
C GLY A 32 2.12 11.91 -4.67
N PHE A 33 3.03 11.05 -5.15
CA PHE A 33 4.15 10.55 -4.35
C PHE A 33 5.21 11.65 -4.19
N GLU A 34 5.22 12.33 -3.04
CA GLU A 34 6.24 13.33 -2.72
C GLU A 34 7.42 12.74 -1.91
N PHE A 35 7.15 11.67 -1.15
CA PHE A 35 8.12 11.07 -0.23
C PHE A 35 8.05 9.54 -0.28
N THR A 36 9.18 8.89 -0.03
CA THR A 36 9.26 7.44 0.09
C THR A 36 9.83 7.03 1.45
N PRO A 37 9.40 5.89 2.00
CA PRO A 37 8.32 5.02 1.48
C PRO A 37 6.91 5.60 1.72
N THR A 38 5.97 5.25 0.84
CA THR A 38 4.54 5.58 0.96
C THR A 38 3.74 4.30 0.80
N PHE A 39 2.78 4.08 1.70
CA PHE A 39 1.88 2.94 1.71
C PHE A 39 0.46 3.43 1.44
N ILE A 40 -0.22 2.82 0.49
CA ILE A 40 -1.63 3.11 0.16
C ILE A 40 -2.40 1.81 0.22
N TYR A 41 -3.53 1.84 0.92
CA TYR A 41 -4.45 0.72 1.00
C TYR A 41 -5.69 1.03 0.17
N PHE A 42 -6.06 0.07 -0.68
CA PHE A 42 -7.22 0.14 -1.55
C PHE A 42 -8.25 -0.91 -1.17
N ASP A 43 -9.53 -0.60 -1.36
CA ASP A 43 -10.60 -1.61 -1.34
C ASP A 43 -10.61 -2.43 -2.65
N PRO A 44 -11.41 -3.52 -2.74
CA PRO A 44 -11.51 -4.33 -3.96
C PRO A 44 -12.05 -3.57 -5.20
N GLN A 45 -12.65 -2.40 -5.01
CA GLN A 45 -13.16 -1.54 -6.07
C GLN A 45 -12.11 -0.52 -6.55
N GLY A 46 -10.94 -0.49 -5.90
CA GLY A 46 -9.84 0.41 -6.22
C GLY A 46 -9.94 1.79 -5.56
N ASN A 47 -10.81 1.97 -4.56
CA ASN A 47 -10.88 3.21 -3.81
C ASN A 47 -9.80 3.23 -2.73
N GLU A 48 -9.08 4.36 -2.63
CA GLU A 48 -8.11 4.58 -1.54
C GLU A 48 -8.86 4.71 -0.21
N ILE A 49 -8.60 3.81 0.73
CA ILE A 49 -9.16 3.87 2.09
C ILE A 49 -8.26 4.71 2.99
N TRP A 50 -6.94 4.51 2.90
CA TRP A 50 -5.97 5.29 3.64
C TRP A 50 -4.60 5.28 2.98
N ARG A 51 -3.79 6.30 3.33
CA ARG A 51 -2.37 6.37 3.01
C ARG A 51 -1.53 6.71 4.23
N THR A 52 -0.31 6.20 4.26
CA THR A 52 0.70 6.50 5.29
C THR A 52 2.04 6.77 4.62
N VAL A 53 2.71 7.84 5.03
CA VAL A 53 4.06 8.20 4.56
C VAL A 53 5.05 7.90 5.68
N GLY A 54 6.17 7.27 5.33
CA GLY A 54 7.20 6.90 6.30
C GLY A 54 6.97 5.49 6.84
N GLU A 55 6.68 5.34 8.12
CA GLU A 55 6.66 4.02 8.76
C GLU A 55 5.37 3.24 8.43
N PHE A 56 5.52 1.94 8.17
CA PHE A 56 4.41 1.02 7.95
C PHE A 56 3.95 0.41 9.28
N ASP A 57 2.65 0.53 9.57
CA ASP A 57 2.02 -0.12 10.72
C ASP A 57 1.15 -1.30 10.24
N PRO A 58 1.57 -2.56 10.48
CA PRO A 58 0.78 -3.74 10.14
C PRO A 58 -0.55 -3.81 10.89
N GLN A 59 -0.66 -3.24 12.09
CA GLN A 59 -1.89 -3.29 12.87
C GLN A 59 -3.02 -2.55 12.16
N ARG A 60 -2.70 -1.45 11.47
CA ARG A 60 -3.66 -0.68 10.68
C ARG A 60 -4.30 -1.51 9.56
N VAL A 61 -3.56 -2.44 8.96
CA VAL A 61 -4.11 -3.37 7.95
C VAL A 61 -5.09 -4.33 8.61
N ARG A 62 -4.72 -4.91 9.76
CA ARG A 62 -5.58 -5.83 10.51
C ARG A 62 -6.89 -5.16 10.93
N ASP A 63 -6.81 -3.96 11.49
CA ASP A 63 -7.98 -3.17 11.90
C ASP A 63 -8.89 -2.80 10.70
N THR A 64 -8.36 -2.80 9.47
CA THR A 64 -9.14 -2.54 8.25
C THR A 64 -9.84 -3.80 7.73
N LEU A 65 -9.25 -4.97 7.93
CA LEU A 65 -9.77 -6.26 7.46
C LEU A 65 -10.84 -6.85 8.40
N ASP A 66 -10.70 -6.60 9.70
CA ASP A 66 -11.64 -7.05 10.74
C ASP A 66 -12.11 -5.85 11.59
N PRO A 67 -13.09 -5.07 11.10
CA PRO A 67 -13.53 -3.82 11.72
C PRO A 67 -14.44 -3.99 12.96
#